data_AF-A0A2P8B2I9-F1
#
_entry.id   AF-A0A2P8B2I9-F1
#
_cell.length_a   1.000
_cell.length_b   1.000
_cell.length_c   1.000
_cell.angle_alpha   90.00
_cell.angle_beta   90.00
_cell.angle_gamma   90.00
#
_symmetry.space_group_name_H-M   'P 1'
#
loop_
_entity.id
_entity.type
_entity.pdbx_description
1 polymer ?
#
loop_
_entity_poly.entity_id
_entity_poly.type
_entity_poly.pdbx_seq_one_letter_code
_entity_poly.pdbx_strand_id
1 'polypeptide(L)'
;MGYPYEDLDDSQYERLVVQCMRVLFGDGVQSFAAGPDGGRDARFHGTATRFPSETGPWTQITVGQAKHTNATNAHFSDSDFSGTADSSVLSEEIPRIRKLVAAEEIHNYILFSNRRLGGVTAPSIINRLSEETGLQKSRIFLAGVEYMDDMLHTYPDILRRARIDPIDGPLLVSSYDLAEVILAIAEGLEASPPPTTLLW
;
A
#
# COMPACT_ATOMS: atom_id res chain seq x y z
N MET A 1 -12.35 -8.34 -4.69
CA MET A 1 -12.03 -8.79 -3.32
C MET A 1 -10.81 -7.98 -2.90
N GLY A 2 -10.81 -7.36 -1.73
CA GLY A 2 -9.68 -6.52 -1.31
C GLY A 2 -8.45 -7.37 -0.99
N TYR A 3 -7.26 -6.82 -1.18
CA TYR A 3 -6.03 -7.50 -0.78
C TYR A 3 -5.86 -7.36 0.75
N PRO A 4 -5.49 -8.44 1.48
CA PRO A 4 -5.35 -8.45 2.94
C PRO A 4 -4.01 -7.86 3.35
N TYR A 5 -3.87 -6.55 3.19
CA TYR A 5 -2.63 -5.83 3.48
C TYR A 5 -2.23 -5.94 4.96
N GLU A 6 -3.21 -6.05 5.87
CA GLU A 6 -3.02 -6.15 7.31
C GLU A 6 -2.22 -7.38 7.77
N ASP A 7 -2.17 -8.43 6.93
CA ASP A 7 -1.41 -9.64 7.22
C ASP A 7 0.04 -9.56 6.72
N LEU A 8 0.40 -8.48 6.02
CA LEU A 8 1.79 -8.22 5.66
C LEU A 8 2.58 -7.76 6.89
N ASP A 9 3.86 -8.09 6.93
CA ASP A 9 4.79 -7.38 7.79
C ASP A 9 5.17 -6.01 7.17
N ASP A 10 5.72 -5.11 7.99
CA ASP A 10 6.09 -3.76 7.56
C ASP A 10 7.06 -3.79 6.36
N SER A 11 7.99 -4.75 6.31
CA SER A 11 8.95 -4.88 5.22
C SER A 11 8.28 -5.36 3.93
N GLN A 12 7.34 -6.30 4.00
CA GLN A 12 6.53 -6.74 2.87
C GLN A 12 5.70 -5.58 2.32
N TYR A 13 5.07 -4.80 3.20
CA TYR A 13 4.31 -3.63 2.81
C TYR A 13 5.18 -2.52 2.18
N GLU A 14 6.36 -2.25 2.73
CA GLU A 14 7.34 -1.32 2.13
C GLU A 14 7.76 -1.79 0.72
N ARG A 15 8.09 -3.07 0.54
CA ARG A 15 8.45 -3.62 -0.78
C ARG A 15 7.30 -3.49 -1.77
N LEU A 16 6.07 -3.68 -1.32
CA LEU A 16 4.86 -3.49 -2.12
C LEU A 16 4.77 -2.04 -2.62
N VAL A 17 4.87 -1.08 -1.70
CA VAL A 17 4.83 0.36 -2.00
C VAL A 17 5.94 0.75 -2.98
N VAL A 18 7.16 0.21 -2.83
CA VAL A 18 8.25 0.44 -3.79
C VAL A 18 7.89 -0.04 -5.19
N GLN A 19 7.23 -1.20 -5.33
CA GLN A 19 6.80 -1.69 -6.64
C GLN A 19 5.66 -0.85 -7.23
N CYS A 20 4.71 -0.41 -6.40
CA CYS A 20 3.68 0.55 -6.80
C CYS A 20 4.32 1.84 -7.36
N MET A 21 5.30 2.39 -6.63
CA MET A 21 6.07 3.55 -7.07
C MET A 21 6.79 3.31 -8.41
N ARG A 22 7.38 2.13 -8.62
CA ARG A 22 8.03 1.81 -9.91
C ARG A 22 7.06 1.77 -11.08
N VAL A 23 5.83 1.33 -10.88
CA VAL A 23 4.78 1.37 -11.91
C VAL A 23 4.40 2.82 -12.25
N LEU A 24 4.35 3.71 -11.25
CA LEU A 24 3.95 5.11 -11.43
C LEU A 24 5.06 6.00 -12.01
N PHE A 25 6.29 5.81 -11.53
CA PHE A 25 7.42 6.72 -11.77
C PHE A 25 8.52 6.12 -12.67
N GLY A 26 8.59 4.80 -12.76
CA GLY A 26 9.59 4.07 -13.55
C GLY A 26 10.67 3.38 -12.71
N ASP A 27 11.56 2.65 -13.37
CA ASP A 27 12.57 1.80 -12.73
C ASP A 27 13.62 2.58 -11.91
N GLY A 28 13.71 3.90 -12.10
CA GLY A 28 14.62 4.78 -11.36
C GLY A 28 14.23 5.03 -9.90
N VAL A 29 13.15 4.42 -9.40
CA VAL A 29 12.77 4.48 -7.98
C VAL A 29 13.80 3.74 -7.12
N GLN A 30 14.41 4.50 -6.20
CA GLN A 30 15.36 4.02 -5.21
C GLN A 30 14.62 3.68 -3.91
N SER A 31 14.82 2.47 -3.40
CA SER A 31 14.43 2.06 -2.05
C SER A 31 15.64 2.13 -1.13
N PHE A 32 15.45 2.56 0.11
CA PHE A 32 16.53 2.63 1.11
C PHE A 32 16.43 1.44 2.07
N ALA A 33 17.57 0.99 2.59
CA ALA A 33 17.57 0.04 3.69
C ALA A 33 17.05 0.73 4.96
N ALA A 34 16.44 -0.03 5.87
CA ALA A 34 16.01 0.46 7.17
C ALA A 34 17.20 1.13 7.89
N GLY A 35 17.15 2.46 8.01
CA GLY A 35 18.15 3.27 8.70
C GLY A 35 17.63 3.73 10.08
N PRO A 36 18.53 4.24 10.95
CA PRO A 36 18.16 4.73 12.29
C PRO A 36 17.06 5.81 12.28
N ASP A 37 17.01 6.62 11.22
CA ASP A 37 16.09 7.74 11.06
C ASP A 37 14.73 7.35 10.43
N GLY A 38 14.54 6.07 10.08
CA GLY A 38 13.24 5.48 9.69
C GLY A 38 12.44 6.28 8.65
N GLY A 39 13.11 6.83 7.63
CA GLY A 39 12.51 7.83 6.75
C GLY A 39 12.96 7.71 5.29
N ARG A 40 11.96 7.52 4.42
CA ARG A 40 11.95 7.34 2.96
C ARG A 40 12.00 5.87 2.53
N ASP A 41 10.81 5.32 2.27
CA ASP A 41 10.67 3.95 1.76
C ASP A 41 10.93 3.90 0.24
N ALA A 42 10.59 4.98 -0.46
CA ALA A 42 10.89 5.17 -1.88
C ALA A 42 11.26 6.62 -2.21
N ARG A 43 12.29 6.83 -3.04
CA ARG A 43 12.62 8.13 -3.65
C ARG A 43 12.79 7.99 -5.15
N PHE A 44 12.26 8.94 -5.89
CA PHE A 44 12.44 9.07 -7.33
C PHE A 44 12.92 10.48 -7.66
N HIS A 45 13.86 10.61 -8.58
CA HIS A 45 14.27 11.90 -9.12
C HIS A 45 14.25 11.84 -10.65
N GLY A 46 13.32 12.57 -11.26
CA GLY A 46 13.16 12.62 -12.70
C GLY A 46 11.77 13.06 -13.11
N THR A 47 11.32 12.63 -14.27
CA THR A 47 9.93 12.79 -14.74
C THR A 47 9.23 11.45 -14.63
N ALA A 48 8.10 11.41 -13.93
CA ALA A 48 7.32 10.19 -13.74
C ALA A 48 6.88 9.61 -15.08
N THR A 49 6.81 8.29 -15.18
CA THR A 49 6.33 7.62 -16.40
C THR A 49 4.88 7.97 -16.71
N ARG A 50 4.01 8.03 -15.68
CA ARG A 50 2.57 8.19 -15.92
C ARG A 50 1.74 8.87 -14.84
N PHE A 51 2.37 9.30 -13.75
CA PHE A 51 1.66 9.86 -12.61
C PHE A 51 1.84 11.38 -12.52
N PRO A 52 0.77 12.17 -12.25
CA PRO A 52 -0.63 11.77 -12.11
C PRO A 52 -1.32 11.46 -13.45
N SER A 53 -0.73 11.89 -14.56
CA SER A 53 -1.14 11.49 -15.91
C SER A 53 0.07 11.44 -16.84
N GLU A 54 -0.04 10.72 -17.96
CA GLU A 54 1.01 10.66 -18.98
C GLU A 54 1.24 12.00 -19.70
N THR A 55 0.21 12.84 -19.76
CA THR A 55 0.27 14.16 -20.41
C THR A 55 0.75 15.29 -19.47
N GLY A 56 0.72 15.05 -18.16
CA GLY A 56 1.15 16.00 -17.15
C GLY A 56 1.84 15.30 -15.98
N PRO A 57 2.93 14.57 -16.22
CA PRO A 57 3.60 13.81 -15.18
C PRO A 57 4.24 14.73 -14.14
N TRP A 58 4.30 14.25 -12.90
CA TRP A 58 5.13 14.86 -11.88
C TRP A 58 6.60 14.80 -12.28
N THR A 59 7.34 15.81 -11.86
CA THR A 59 8.76 16.00 -12.16
C THR A 59 9.51 16.29 -10.86
N GLN A 60 10.85 16.30 -10.91
CA GLN A 60 11.72 16.53 -9.76
C GLN A 60 11.70 15.36 -8.76
N ILE A 61 11.91 15.66 -7.48
CA ILE A 61 12.07 14.64 -6.44
C ILE A 61 10.70 14.27 -5.86
N THR A 62 10.33 13.00 -6.01
CA THR A 62 9.16 12.41 -5.35
C THR A 62 9.61 11.50 -4.22
N VAL A 63 8.99 11.67 -3.04
CA VAL A 63 9.14 10.74 -1.92
C VAL A 63 7.84 9.97 -1.74
N GLY A 64 7.95 8.64 -1.75
CA GLY A 64 6.88 7.72 -1.38
C GLY A 64 7.13 7.22 0.03
N GLN A 65 6.14 7.39 0.91
CA GLN A 65 6.15 6.92 2.29
C GLN A 65 5.08 5.84 2.45
N ALA A 66 5.46 4.73 3.07
CA ALA A 66 4.62 3.63 3.48
C ALA A 66 4.31 3.78 4.99
N LYS A 67 3.03 3.62 5.34
CA LYS A 67 2.57 3.53 6.74
C LYS A 67 1.61 2.35 6.86
N HIS A 68 2.10 1.29 7.46
CA HIS A 68 1.39 0.02 7.61
C HIS A 68 0.69 -0.08 8.98
N THR A 69 -0.33 -0.91 9.08
CA THR A 69 -0.98 -1.33 10.34
C THR A 69 -1.60 -2.71 10.17
N ASN A 70 -1.53 -3.57 11.19
CA ASN A 70 -2.21 -4.87 11.16
C ASN A 70 -3.71 -4.79 11.53
N ALA A 71 -4.30 -3.59 11.60
CA ALA A 71 -5.71 -3.40 11.92
C ALA A 71 -6.60 -3.56 10.66
N THR A 72 -7.56 -4.48 10.72
CA THR A 72 -8.44 -4.90 9.59
C THR A 72 -9.46 -3.87 9.12
N ASN A 73 -9.70 -2.79 9.88
CA ASN A 73 -10.63 -1.72 9.50
C ASN A 73 -10.11 -0.35 9.92
N ALA A 74 -8.85 -0.10 9.62
CA ALA A 74 -8.21 1.18 9.89
C ALA A 74 -8.55 2.22 8.81
N HIS A 75 -8.63 3.48 9.22
CA HIS A 75 -9.00 4.61 8.39
C HIS A 75 -7.96 5.73 8.48
N PHE A 76 -7.83 6.50 7.41
CA PHE A 76 -7.03 7.73 7.43
C PHE A 76 -7.57 8.73 8.47
N SER A 77 -8.87 8.70 8.78
CA SER A 77 -9.52 9.57 9.78
C SER A 77 -9.26 9.19 11.23
N ASP A 78 -8.62 8.04 11.48
CA ASP A 78 -8.36 7.61 12.85
C ASP A 78 -7.42 8.60 13.55
N SER A 79 -7.66 8.83 14.83
CA SER A 79 -6.95 9.84 15.62
C SER A 79 -5.46 9.52 15.79
N ASP A 80 -5.09 8.24 15.77
CA ASP A 80 -3.71 7.75 15.78
C ASP A 80 -2.99 8.04 14.45
N PHE A 81 -3.73 8.24 13.36
CA PHE A 81 -3.17 8.49 12.04
C PHE A 81 -3.15 9.97 11.66
N SER A 82 -4.31 10.61 11.54
CA SER A 82 -4.43 12.02 11.08
C SER A 82 -4.79 13.01 12.18
N GLY A 83 -4.94 12.54 13.44
CA GLY A 83 -5.23 13.40 14.58
C GLY A 83 -4.15 14.44 14.84
N THR A 84 -4.41 15.32 15.81
CA THR A 84 -3.50 16.44 16.14
C THR A 84 -2.54 16.13 17.29
N ALA A 85 -2.63 14.94 17.89
CA ALA A 85 -1.68 14.49 18.90
C ALA A 85 -0.27 14.38 18.28
N ASP A 86 0.76 14.69 19.06
CA ASP A 86 2.17 14.59 18.61
C ASP A 86 2.55 13.17 18.21
N SER A 87 1.93 12.17 18.84
CA SER A 87 2.11 10.74 18.57
C SER A 87 1.32 10.23 17.36
N SER A 88 0.56 11.09 16.67
CA SER A 88 -0.13 10.66 15.46
C SER A 88 0.85 10.54 14.30
N VAL A 89 0.61 9.56 13.42
CA VAL A 89 1.47 9.31 12.25
C VAL A 89 1.70 10.59 11.45
N LEU A 90 0.64 11.37 11.19
CA LEU A 90 0.74 12.59 10.42
C LEU A 90 1.55 13.69 11.12
N SER A 91 1.39 13.84 12.44
CA SER A 91 2.17 14.80 13.24
C SER A 91 3.67 14.46 13.26
N GLU A 92 4.03 13.17 13.24
CA GLU A 92 5.44 12.74 13.18
C GLU A 92 6.06 12.94 11.79
N GLU A 93 5.26 12.78 10.73
CA GLU A 93 5.71 12.91 9.35
C GLU A 93 5.92 14.37 8.93
N ILE A 94 5.07 15.29 9.39
CA ILE A 94 5.11 16.71 9.00
C ILE A 94 6.50 17.34 9.25
N PRO A 95 7.14 17.22 10.43
CA PRO A 95 8.48 17.75 10.66
C PRO A 95 9.54 17.16 9.75
N ARG A 96 9.42 15.87 9.38
CA ARG A 96 10.34 15.20 8.45
C ARG A 96 10.21 15.81 7.07
N ILE A 97 8.98 15.89 6.54
CA ILE A 97 8.70 16.49 5.24
C ILE A 97 9.17 17.95 5.20
N ARG A 98 8.91 18.73 6.26
CA ARG A 98 9.35 20.12 6.35
C ARG A 98 10.87 20.27 6.23
N LYS A 99 11.65 19.39 6.88
CA LYS A 99 13.11 19.36 6.73
C LYS A 99 13.53 19.08 5.29
N LEU A 100 12.84 18.17 4.61
CA LEU A 100 13.10 17.85 3.19
C LEU A 100 12.78 19.02 2.27
N VAL A 101 11.66 19.72 2.51
CA VAL A 101 11.26 20.90 1.73
C VAL A 101 12.31 21.99 1.89
N ALA A 102 12.75 22.26 3.12
CA ALA A 102 13.78 23.26 3.40
C ALA A 102 15.14 22.94 2.77
N ALA A 103 15.42 21.66 2.52
CA ALA A 103 16.64 21.20 1.85
C ALA A 103 16.47 21.04 0.32
N GLU A 104 15.32 21.41 -0.24
CA GLU A 104 14.98 21.18 -1.66
C GLU A 104 15.09 19.69 -2.09
N GLU A 105 14.90 18.78 -1.12
CA GLU A 105 15.01 17.33 -1.32
C GLU A 105 13.66 16.62 -1.54
N ILE A 106 12.56 17.38 -1.60
CA ILE A 106 11.23 16.86 -1.92
C ILE A 106 10.43 17.93 -2.68
N HIS A 107 9.77 17.48 -3.74
CA HIS A 107 8.90 18.33 -4.57
C HIS A 107 7.51 17.74 -4.70
N ASN A 108 7.42 16.40 -4.69
CA ASN A 108 6.16 15.67 -4.66
C ASN A 108 6.18 14.62 -3.55
N TYR A 109 5.02 14.34 -2.97
CA TYR A 109 4.86 13.44 -1.84
C TYR A 109 3.70 12.49 -2.07
N ILE A 110 3.93 11.20 -1.85
CA ILE A 110 2.86 10.20 -1.81
C ILE A 110 2.91 9.46 -0.49
N LEU A 111 1.77 9.42 0.21
CA LEU A 111 1.59 8.65 1.42
C LEU A 111 0.72 7.43 1.12
N PHE A 112 1.33 6.25 1.16
CA PHE A 112 0.68 4.95 1.07
C PHE A 112 0.33 4.45 2.47
N SER A 113 -0.90 4.03 2.68
CA SER A 113 -1.30 3.32 3.89
C SER A 113 -2.39 2.31 3.59
N ASN A 114 -2.35 1.15 4.24
CA ASN A 114 -3.42 0.16 4.19
C ASN A 114 -4.63 0.55 5.05
N ARG A 115 -4.93 1.85 5.03
CA ARG A 115 -6.07 2.48 5.66
C ARG A 115 -7.06 2.93 4.60
N ARG A 116 -8.34 2.86 4.91
CA ARG A 116 -9.40 3.40 4.03
C ARG A 116 -9.35 4.91 3.97
N LEU A 117 -9.44 5.46 2.76
CA LEU A 117 -9.40 6.89 2.53
C LEU A 117 -10.82 7.43 2.26
N GLY A 118 -11.45 7.99 3.29
CA GLY A 118 -12.76 8.64 3.16
C GLY A 118 -12.68 9.95 2.36
N GLY A 119 -13.65 10.17 1.46
CA GLY A 119 -13.68 11.35 0.57
C GLY A 119 -13.74 12.70 1.29
N VAL A 120 -14.28 12.73 2.52
CA VAL A 120 -14.32 13.96 3.36
C VAL A 120 -12.97 14.20 4.06
N THR A 121 -12.24 13.14 4.38
CA THR A 121 -10.99 13.20 5.14
C THR A 121 -9.80 13.59 4.25
N ALA A 122 -9.79 13.13 2.99
CA ALA A 122 -8.68 13.38 2.08
C ALA A 122 -8.33 14.87 1.90
N PRO A 123 -9.29 15.79 1.64
CA PRO A 123 -8.99 17.22 1.54
C PRO A 123 -8.42 17.80 2.83
N SER A 124 -8.89 17.37 3.99
CA SER A 124 -8.40 17.84 5.30
C SER A 124 -6.92 17.49 5.51
N ILE A 125 -6.55 16.24 5.23
CA ILE A 125 -5.16 15.77 5.36
C ILE A 125 -4.24 16.48 4.36
N ILE A 126 -4.67 16.61 3.10
CA ILE A 126 -3.89 17.32 2.06
C ILE A 126 -3.70 18.79 2.43
N ASN A 127 -4.73 19.46 2.95
CA ASN A 127 -4.64 20.84 3.41
C ASN A 127 -3.62 20.98 4.54
N ARG A 128 -3.72 20.13 5.56
CA ARG A 128 -2.80 20.13 6.70
C ARG A 128 -1.35 19.89 6.26
N LEU A 129 -1.10 18.87 5.43
CA LEU A 129 0.22 18.61 4.88
C LEU A 129 0.74 19.82 4.10
N SER A 130 -0.08 20.42 3.24
CA SER A 130 0.32 21.57 2.43
C SER A 130 0.67 22.79 3.30
N GLU A 131 -0.19 23.12 4.26
CA GLU A 131 -0.02 24.28 5.15
C GLU A 131 1.18 24.12 6.09
N GLU A 132 1.38 22.93 6.65
CA GLU A 132 2.42 22.71 7.65
C GLU A 132 3.79 22.33 7.06
N THR A 133 3.86 21.91 5.79
CA THR A 133 5.12 21.52 5.14
C THR A 133 5.57 22.49 4.06
N GLY A 134 4.65 23.28 3.47
CA GLY A 134 4.92 24.16 2.34
C GLY A 134 4.80 23.51 0.96
N LEU A 135 4.52 22.20 0.88
CA LEU A 135 4.26 21.53 -0.39
C LEU A 135 2.93 22.02 -1.00
N GLN A 136 2.87 22.12 -2.32
CA GLN A 136 1.63 22.44 -3.03
C GLN A 136 0.66 21.25 -2.95
N LYS A 137 -0.64 21.53 -2.75
CA LYS A 137 -1.69 20.49 -2.69
C LYS A 137 -1.69 19.56 -3.91
N SER A 138 -1.41 20.09 -5.10
CA SER A 138 -1.31 19.33 -6.36
C SER A 138 -0.11 18.37 -6.44
N ARG A 139 0.82 18.47 -5.48
CA ARG A 139 2.03 17.64 -5.37
C ARG A 139 1.96 16.67 -4.18
N ILE A 140 0.79 16.52 -3.58
CA ILE A 140 0.53 15.60 -2.47
C ILE A 140 -0.52 14.59 -2.94
N PHE A 141 -0.26 13.30 -2.74
CA PHE A 141 -1.21 12.23 -3.02
C PHE A 141 -1.33 11.28 -1.83
N LEU A 142 -2.56 10.86 -1.54
CA LEU A 142 -2.86 9.88 -0.49
C LEU A 142 -3.34 8.60 -1.18
N ALA A 143 -2.61 7.51 -0.97
CA ALA A 143 -2.93 6.19 -1.50
C ALA A 143 -3.43 5.30 -0.37
N GLY A 144 -4.76 5.21 -0.24
CA GLY A 144 -5.43 4.25 0.64
C GLY A 144 -5.66 2.90 -0.04
N VAL A 145 -6.32 1.98 0.68
CA VAL A 145 -6.63 0.63 0.18
C VAL A 145 -7.39 0.65 -1.13
N GLU A 146 -8.28 1.63 -1.35
CA GLU A 146 -9.08 1.74 -2.58
C GLU A 146 -8.18 1.94 -3.80
N TYR A 147 -7.18 2.81 -3.69
CA TYR A 147 -6.23 3.07 -4.77
C TYR A 147 -5.25 1.90 -4.96
N MET A 148 -4.81 1.29 -3.86
CA MET A 148 -3.89 0.16 -3.92
C MET A 148 -4.56 -1.07 -4.53
N ASP A 149 -5.80 -1.37 -4.17
CA ASP A 149 -6.56 -2.47 -4.76
C ASP A 149 -6.70 -2.27 -6.27
N ASP A 150 -7.14 -1.10 -6.74
CA ASP A 150 -7.22 -0.80 -8.17
C ASP A 150 -5.87 -0.98 -8.88
N MET A 151 -4.78 -0.58 -8.21
CA MET A 151 -3.43 -0.75 -8.73
C MET A 151 -3.03 -2.22 -8.83
N LEU A 152 -3.29 -3.03 -7.80
CA LEU A 152 -2.95 -4.47 -7.82
C LEU A 152 -3.81 -5.25 -8.82
N HIS A 153 -5.07 -4.85 -9.02
CA HIS A 153 -5.92 -5.42 -10.07
C HIS A 153 -5.39 -5.06 -11.47
N THR A 154 -4.93 -3.82 -11.67
CA THR A 154 -4.43 -3.36 -12.97
C THR A 154 -3.02 -3.90 -13.28
N TYR A 155 -2.18 -4.03 -12.25
CA TYR A 155 -0.78 -4.43 -12.35
C TYR A 155 -0.49 -5.58 -11.38
N PRO A 156 -1.03 -6.79 -11.62
CA PRO A 156 -0.92 -7.93 -10.70
C PRO A 156 0.53 -8.40 -10.52
N ASP A 157 1.43 -8.05 -11.43
CA ASP A 157 2.85 -8.37 -11.34
C ASP A 157 3.58 -7.58 -10.25
N ILE A 158 2.96 -6.54 -9.68
CA ILE A 158 3.46 -5.82 -8.49
C ILE A 158 3.75 -6.81 -7.34
N LEU A 159 2.84 -7.72 -7.04
CA LEU A 159 2.98 -8.69 -5.94
C LEU A 159 4.19 -9.60 -6.14
N ARG A 160 4.32 -10.14 -7.35
CA ARG A 160 5.45 -10.99 -7.74
C ARG A 160 6.78 -10.24 -7.63
N ARG A 161 6.83 -8.98 -8.08
CA ARG A 161 8.04 -8.13 -7.99
C ARG A 161 8.37 -7.76 -6.54
N ALA A 162 7.36 -7.59 -5.69
CA ALA A 162 7.51 -7.31 -4.26
C ALA A 162 8.00 -8.53 -3.46
N ARG A 163 8.05 -9.72 -4.09
CA ARG A 163 8.35 -11.01 -3.44
C ARG A 163 7.41 -11.26 -2.26
N ILE A 164 6.13 -11.01 -2.49
CA ILE A 164 5.08 -11.45 -1.57
C ILE A 164 4.64 -12.82 -2.11
N ASP A 165 5.02 -13.86 -1.39
CA ASP A 165 4.70 -15.24 -1.76
C ASP A 165 3.24 -15.52 -1.36
N PRO A 166 2.40 -16.06 -2.27
CA PRO A 166 1.07 -16.54 -1.93
C PRO A 166 1.03 -17.56 -0.78
N ILE A 167 2.16 -18.23 -0.49
CA ILE A 167 2.31 -19.19 0.60
C ILE A 167 2.57 -18.50 1.95
N ASP A 168 3.26 -17.35 1.95
CA ASP A 168 3.54 -16.55 3.16
C ASP A 168 2.43 -15.53 3.46
N GLY A 169 1.53 -15.30 2.50
CA GLY A 169 0.35 -14.47 2.67
C GLY A 169 -0.86 -15.24 3.20
N PRO A 170 -1.86 -14.55 3.76
CA PRO A 170 -3.16 -15.15 4.03
C PRO A 170 -3.71 -15.78 2.75
N LEU A 171 -4.36 -16.92 2.91
CA LEU A 171 -4.91 -17.70 1.80
C LEU A 171 -5.86 -16.80 0.97
N LEU A 172 -5.37 -16.31 -0.17
CA LEU A 172 -6.15 -15.51 -1.12
C LEU A 172 -7.10 -16.44 -1.88
N VAL A 173 -8.18 -16.88 -1.21
CA VAL A 173 -9.18 -17.76 -1.83
C VAL A 173 -10.37 -16.91 -2.25
N SER A 174 -10.68 -16.91 -3.54
CA SER A 174 -11.95 -16.38 -4.01
C SER A 174 -13.08 -17.37 -3.69
N SER A 175 -14.33 -16.91 -3.71
CA SER A 175 -15.49 -17.81 -3.56
C SER A 175 -15.54 -18.88 -4.65
N TYR A 176 -14.93 -18.63 -5.81
CA TYR A 176 -14.81 -19.61 -6.89
C TYR A 176 -13.82 -20.72 -6.54
N ASP A 177 -12.64 -20.36 -6.04
CA ASP A 177 -11.62 -21.32 -5.61
C ASP A 177 -12.13 -22.18 -4.44
N LEU A 178 -12.90 -21.59 -3.51
CA LEU A 178 -13.60 -22.35 -2.46
C LEU A 178 -14.63 -23.33 -3.04
N ALA A 179 -15.40 -22.91 -4.04
CA ALA A 179 -16.40 -23.76 -4.67
C ALA A 179 -15.75 -24.94 -5.40
N GLU A 180 -14.63 -24.72 -6.11
CA GLU A 180 -13.88 -25.81 -6.76
C GLU A 180 -13.38 -26.83 -5.74
N VAL A 181 -12.82 -26.38 -4.61
CA VAL A 181 -12.37 -27.29 -3.55
C VAL A 181 -13.54 -28.08 -2.95
N ILE A 182 -14.67 -27.42 -2.68
CA ILE A 182 -15.87 -28.09 -2.14
C ILE A 182 -16.39 -29.16 -3.10
N LEU A 183 -16.46 -28.84 -4.40
CA LEU A 183 -16.91 -29.78 -5.43
C LEU A 183 -15.96 -30.97 -5.55
N ALA A 184 -14.65 -30.73 -5.56
CA ALA A 184 -13.65 -31.79 -5.62
C ALA A 184 -13.70 -32.73 -4.39
N ILE A 185 -13.95 -32.18 -3.20
CA ILE A 185 -14.14 -32.99 -1.97
C ILE A 185 -15.42 -33.83 -2.08
N ALA A 186 -16.52 -33.24 -2.55
CA ALA A 186 -17.79 -33.96 -2.71
C ALA A 186 -17.66 -35.13 -3.69
N GLU A 187 -17.02 -34.92 -4.85
CA GLU A 187 -16.74 -35.98 -5.82
C GLU A 187 -15.89 -37.10 -5.22
N GLY A 188 -14.85 -36.75 -4.45
CA GLY A 188 -13.99 -37.75 -3.79
C GLY A 188 -14.71 -38.59 -2.73
N LEU A 189 -15.69 -38.01 -2.04
CA LEU A 189 -16.54 -38.72 -1.08
C LEU A 189 -17.52 -39.68 -1.78
N GLU A 190 -18.08 -39.29 -2.92
CA GLU A 190 -18.96 -40.15 -3.72
C GLU A 190 -18.20 -41.28 -4.42
N ALA A 191 -16.94 -41.05 -4.82
CA ALA A 191 -16.08 -42.04 -5.44
C ALA A 191 -15.49 -43.07 -4.46
N SER A 192 -15.59 -42.83 -3.14
CA SER A 192 -15.13 -43.78 -2.12
C SER A 192 -16.14 -44.93 -1.96
N PRO A 193 -15.76 -46.19 -2.23
CA PRO A 193 -16.66 -47.31 -1.98
C PRO A 193 -17.00 -47.39 -0.49
N PRO A 194 -18.21 -47.84 -0.12
CA PRO A 194 -18.58 -47.97 1.28
C PRO A 194 -17.59 -48.89 2.00
N PRO A 195 -17.29 -48.62 3.30
CA PRO A 195 -16.37 -49.46 4.06
C PRO A 195 -16.87 -50.90 4.00
N THR A 196 -16.01 -51.79 3.49
CA THR A 196 -16.31 -53.21 3.36
C THR A 196 -16.58 -53.77 4.75
N THR A 197 -17.84 -54.06 5.07
CA THR A 197 -18.21 -54.78 6.28
C THR A 197 -17.65 -56.19 6.15
N LEU A 198 -16.49 -56.42 6.77
CA LEU A 198 -15.99 -57.77 7.03
C LEU A 198 -16.97 -58.44 7.99
N LEU A 199 -17.88 -59.24 7.45
CA LEU A 199 -18.65 -60.20 8.21
C LEU A 199 -17.70 -61.34 8.62
N TRP A 200 -17.48 -61.44 9.92
CA TRP A 200 -16.74 -62.53 10.58
C TRP A 200 -17.51 -63.84 10.49
#